data_AF-A0A3S2JN63-F1
#
_entry.id   AF-A0A3S2JN63-F1
#
_cell.length_a   1.000
_cell.length_b   1.000
_cell.length_c   1.000
_cell.angle_alpha   90.00
_cell.angle_beta   90.00
_cell.angle_gamma   90.00
#
_symmetry.space_group_name_H-M   'P 1'
#
loop_
_entity.id
_entity.type
_entity.pdbx_description
1 polymer ?
#
loop_
_entity_poly.entity_id
_entity_poly.type
_entity_poly.pdbx_seq_one_letter_code
_entity_poly.pdbx_strand_id
1 'polypeptide(L)'
;MPEHMTAPVGDGFDQNARDAVYRAMFTRRDVRSHFLPTALDDEVLARLLLAAHHAPSVGFMQPWNFIVIRDAGRREKVRDLFLA
;
A
#
# COMPACT_ATOMS: atom_id res chain seq x y z
N MET A 1 -1.50 -35.67 -10.37
CA MET A 1 -1.41 -34.79 -9.18
C MET A 1 -2.65 -35.06 -8.34
N PRO A 2 -2.54 -35.33 -7.02
CA PRO A 2 -3.70 -35.75 -6.23
C PRO A 2 -4.74 -34.62 -6.18
N GLU A 3 -6.01 -34.99 -6.32
CA GLU A 3 -7.18 -34.11 -6.46
C GLU A 3 -7.55 -33.34 -5.17
N HIS A 4 -6.77 -33.47 -4.09
CA HIS A 4 -7.03 -32.87 -2.78
C HIS A 4 -6.40 -31.49 -2.56
N MET A 5 -5.78 -30.87 -3.58
CA MET A 5 -5.17 -29.53 -3.47
C MET A 5 -5.93 -28.42 -4.19
N THR A 6 -7.20 -28.65 -4.49
CA THR A 6 -8.13 -27.57 -4.86
C THR A 6 -8.89 -27.17 -3.60
N ALA A 7 -8.65 -25.93 -3.14
CA ALA A 7 -9.43 -25.34 -2.06
C ALA A 7 -10.93 -25.46 -2.36
N PRO A 8 -11.78 -25.77 -1.37
CA PRO A 8 -13.20 -25.97 -1.61
C PRO A 8 -13.81 -24.70 -2.22
N VAL A 9 -14.57 -24.88 -3.29
CA VAL A 9 -15.39 -23.84 -3.91
C VAL A 9 -16.48 -23.46 -2.91
N GLY A 10 -16.17 -22.49 -2.06
CA GLY A 10 -17.03 -22.04 -0.95
C GLY A 10 -16.40 -20.98 -0.04
N ASP A 11 -15.09 -20.77 -0.10
CA ASP A 11 -14.32 -19.92 0.85
C ASP A 11 -14.02 -18.51 0.32
N GLY A 12 -14.94 -17.95 -0.46
CA GLY A 12 -14.79 -16.61 -1.05
C GLY A 12 -15.15 -15.49 -0.07
N PHE A 13 -14.59 -14.30 -0.28
CA PHE A 13 -15.06 -13.09 0.41
C PHE A 13 -16.58 -12.91 0.21
N ASP A 14 -17.27 -12.46 1.26
CA ASP A 14 -18.66 -12.04 1.12
C ASP A 14 -18.81 -10.89 0.11
N GLN A 15 -20.04 -10.60 -0.30
CA GLN A 15 -20.26 -9.61 -1.34
C GLN A 15 -19.72 -8.22 -0.96
N ASN A 16 -19.87 -7.81 0.31
CA ASN A 16 -19.42 -6.51 0.78
C ASN A 16 -17.88 -6.42 0.80
N ALA A 17 -17.20 -7.46 1.24
CA ALA A 17 -15.75 -7.56 1.22
C ALA A 17 -15.20 -7.56 -0.22
N ARG A 18 -15.86 -8.26 -1.15
CA ARG A 18 -15.52 -8.23 -2.57
C ARG A 18 -15.68 -6.82 -3.16
N ASP A 19 -16.81 -6.18 -2.89
CA ASP A 19 -17.10 -4.83 -3.37
C ASP A 19 -16.11 -3.81 -2.82
N ALA A 20 -15.71 -3.93 -1.55
CA ALA A 20 -14.70 -3.09 -0.93
C ALA A 20 -13.33 -3.21 -1.61
N VAL A 21 -12.90 -4.44 -1.95
CA VAL A 21 -11.65 -4.68 -2.69
C VAL A 21 -11.70 -4.01 -4.06
N TYR A 22 -12.76 -4.26 -4.84
CA TYR A 22 -12.90 -3.65 -6.17
C TYR A 22 -13.01 -2.13 -6.11
N ARG A 23 -13.72 -1.60 -5.12
CA ARG A 23 -13.80 -0.15 -4.89
C ARG A 23 -12.41 0.42 -4.66
N ALA A 24 -11.62 -0.14 -3.73
CA ALA A 24 -10.26 0.33 -3.48
C ALA A 24 -9.38 0.29 -4.73
N MET A 25 -9.48 -0.77 -5.55
CA MET A 25 -8.71 -0.90 -6.79
C MET A 25 -9.10 0.12 -7.85
N PHE A 26 -10.39 0.37 -8.07
CA PHE A 26 -10.87 1.24 -9.15
C PHE A 26 -10.90 2.72 -8.79
N THR A 27 -11.11 3.06 -7.52
CA THR A 27 -11.25 4.46 -7.11
C THR A 27 -9.92 5.09 -6.69
N ARG A 28 -8.86 4.30 -6.45
CA ARG A 28 -7.54 4.86 -6.11
C ARG A 28 -7.02 5.74 -7.25
N ARG A 29 -6.34 6.83 -6.90
CA ARG A 29 -5.75 7.77 -7.87
C ARG A 29 -4.27 8.01 -7.54
N ASP A 30 -3.49 8.26 -8.59
CA ASP A 30 -2.18 8.91 -8.46
C ASP A 30 -2.42 10.39 -8.13
N VAL A 31 -2.38 10.74 -6.84
CA VAL A 31 -2.66 12.10 -6.37
C VAL A 31 -1.40 12.94 -6.52
N ARG A 32 -1.49 14.05 -7.27
CA ARG A 32 -0.35 14.94 -7.57
C ARG A 32 -0.48 16.35 -6.98
N SER A 33 -1.68 16.71 -6.52
CA SER A 33 -2.02 18.00 -5.93
C SER A 33 -3.16 17.80 -4.93
N HIS A 34 -3.43 18.78 -4.08
CA HIS A 34 -4.49 18.73 -3.06
C HIS A 34 -4.21 17.77 -1.88
N PHE A 35 -2.93 17.55 -1.54
CA PHE A 35 -2.60 16.98 -0.23
C PHE A 35 -3.00 17.95 0.87
N LEU A 36 -3.65 17.42 1.92
CA LEU A 36 -3.97 18.22 3.09
C LEU A 36 -2.69 18.50 3.90
N PRO A 37 -2.58 19.67 4.56
CA PRO A 37 -1.44 19.97 5.42
C PRO A 37 -1.43 19.14 6.71
N THR A 38 -2.54 18.47 7.02
CA THR A 38 -2.71 17.62 8.20
C THR A 38 -1.70 16.47 8.16
N ALA A 39 -0.95 16.33 9.26
CA ALA A 39 -0.03 15.21 9.41
C ALA A 39 -0.79 13.87 9.51
N LEU A 40 -0.15 12.80 9.04
CA LEU A 40 -0.65 11.45 9.20
C LEU A 40 -0.28 10.92 10.59
N ASP A 41 -1.28 10.40 11.31
CA ASP A 41 -1.10 9.69 12.57
C ASP A 41 -0.21 8.47 12.40
N ASP A 42 0.61 8.18 13.41
CA ASP A 42 1.57 7.07 13.36
C ASP A 42 0.89 5.71 13.22
N GLU A 43 -0.29 5.52 13.81
CA GLU A 43 -1.07 4.28 13.66
C GLU A 43 -1.53 4.05 12.22
N VAL A 44 -1.91 5.12 11.52
CA VAL A 44 -2.30 5.02 10.11
C VAL A 44 -1.08 4.67 9.27
N LEU A 45 0.06 5.32 9.52
CA LEU A 45 1.31 5.01 8.84
C LEU A 45 1.73 3.54 9.07
N ALA A 46 1.62 3.05 10.30
CA ALA A 46 1.94 1.67 10.64
C ALA A 46 1.08 0.66 9.85
N ARG A 47 -0.23 0.91 9.71
CA ARG A 47 -1.12 0.06 8.89
C ARG A 47 -0.73 0.04 7.41
N LEU A 48 -0.30 1.18 6.86
CA LEU A 48 0.17 1.27 5.48
C LEU A 48 1.47 0.50 5.25
N LEU A 49 2.44 0.63 6.17
CA LEU A 49 3.71 -0.09 6.11
C LEU A 49 3.51 -1.61 6.27
N LEU A 50 2.61 -2.01 7.17
CA LEU A 50 2.22 -3.41 7.34
C LEU A 50 1.62 -3.97 6.05
N ALA A 51 0.69 -3.24 5.42
CA ALA A 51 0.10 -3.66 4.15
C ALA A 51 1.16 -3.80 3.04
N ALA A 52 2.13 -2.88 2.97
CA ALA A 52 3.24 -2.96 2.02
C ALA A 52 4.14 -4.18 2.27
N HIS A 53 4.37 -4.53 3.55
CA HIS A 53 5.18 -5.69 3.93
C HIS A 53 4.54 -7.05 3.54
N HIS A 54 3.22 -7.10 3.38
CA HIS A 54 2.50 -8.29 2.91
C HIS A 54 2.53 -8.47 1.37
N ALA A 55 3.23 -7.62 0.62
CA ALA A 55 3.43 -7.83 -0.80
C ALA A 55 4.20 -9.15 -1.07
N PRO A 56 3.95 -9.83 -2.20
CA PRO A 56 4.75 -11.00 -2.58
C PRO A 56 6.18 -10.58 -2.92
N SER A 57 7.14 -11.47 -2.69
CA SER A 57 8.54 -11.28 -3.08
C SER A 57 9.16 -12.59 -3.55
N VAL A 58 10.08 -12.51 -4.51
CA VAL A 58 10.83 -13.70 -4.98
C VAL A 58 11.61 -14.28 -3.82
N GLY A 59 11.45 -15.58 -3.59
CA GLY A 59 12.16 -16.30 -2.53
C GLY A 59 11.87 -15.79 -1.11
N PHE A 60 10.75 -15.09 -0.89
CA PHE A 60 10.42 -14.45 0.39
C PHE A 60 11.52 -13.48 0.89
N MET A 61 12.23 -12.85 -0.04
CA MET A 61 13.36 -11.96 0.27
C MET A 61 12.95 -10.68 1.02
N GLN A 62 11.73 -10.18 0.76
CA GLN A 62 11.23 -8.92 1.33
C GLN A 62 12.25 -7.76 1.26
N PRO A 63 12.82 -7.44 0.07
CA PRO A 63 14.00 -6.57 -0.04
C PRO A 63 13.74 -5.07 0.22
N TRP A 64 12.48 -4.70 0.45
CA TRP A 64 12.08 -3.31 0.59
C TRP A 64 12.62 -2.68 1.88
N ASN A 65 13.00 -1.41 1.77
CA ASN A 65 13.25 -0.53 2.90
C ASN A 65 12.30 0.67 2.78
N PHE A 66 11.77 1.13 3.91
CA PHE A 66 10.89 2.29 3.97
C PHE A 66 11.61 3.43 4.69
N ILE A 67 11.83 4.55 3.99
CA ILE A 67 12.42 5.77 4.57
C ILE A 67 11.30 6.79 4.75
N VAL A 68 10.97 7.12 6.00
CA VAL A 68 9.91 8.08 6.32
C VAL A 68 10.52 9.49 6.44
N ILE A 69 10.13 10.40 5.54
CA ILE A 69 10.62 11.79 5.53
C ILE A 69 9.48 12.73 5.98
N ARG A 70 9.50 13.13 7.26
CA ARG A 70 8.56 14.13 7.81
C ARG A 70 9.09 15.56 7.77
N ASP A 71 10.41 15.73 7.75
CA ASP A 71 11.08 17.03 7.75
C ASP A 71 10.80 17.82 6.45
N ALA A 72 10.26 19.03 6.59
CA ALA A 72 9.89 19.86 5.46
C ALA A 72 11.10 20.30 4.63
N GLY A 73 12.21 20.66 5.27
CA GLY A 73 13.42 21.10 4.56
C GLY A 73 14.04 20.00 3.71
N ARG A 74 14.03 18.75 4.17
CA ARG A 74 14.43 17.59 3.33
C ARG A 74 13.49 17.39 2.14
N ARG A 75 12.17 17.54 2.31
CA ARG A 75 11.21 17.41 1.20
C ARG A 75 11.41 18.50 0.14
N GLU A 76 11.71 19.72 0.56
CA GLU A 76 12.04 20.82 -0.35
C GLU A 76 13.28 20.52 -1.18
N LYS A 77 14.37 20.03 -0.56
CA LYS A 77 15.58 19.62 -1.30
C LYS A 77 15.30 18.53 -2.33
N VAL A 78 14.47 17.53 -1.98
CA VAL A 78 14.07 16.47 -2.93
C VAL A 78 13.25 17.04 -4.08
N ARG A 79 12.32 17.98 -3.81
CA ARG A 79 11.55 18.68 -4.85
C ARG A 79 12.47 19.45 -5.78
N ASP A 80 13.45 20.17 -5.25
CA ASP A 80 14.35 20.99 -6.05
C ASP A 80 15.22 20.12 -6.98
N LEU A 81 15.64 18.92 -6.54
CA LEU A 81 16.29 17.92 -7.39
C LEU A 81 15.40 17.41 -8.53
N PHE A 82 14.08 17.35 -8.33
CA PHE A 82 13.13 16.94 -9.37
C PHE A 82 12.87 18.04 -10.41
N LEU A 83 13.00 19.32 -10.01
CA LEU A 83 12.76 20.48 -10.88
C LEU A 83 14.00 20.95 -11.66
N ALA A 84 15.19 20.53 -11.23
CA ALA A 84 16.47 20.81 -11.90
C ALA A 84 16.60 20.01 -13.19
#